data_AF-A0A7Z7LTH0-F1
#
_entry.id   AF-A0A7Z7LTH0-F1
#
_cell.length_a   1.000
_cell.length_b   1.000
_cell.length_c   1.000
_cell.angle_alpha   90.00
_cell.angle_beta   90.00
_cell.angle_gamma   90.00
#
_symmetry.space_group_name_H-M   'P 1'
#
loop_
_entity.id
_entity.type
_entity.pdbx_description
1 polymer ?
#
loop_
_entity_poly.entity_id
_entity_poly.type
_entity_poly.pdbx_seq_one_letter_code
_entity_poly.pdbx_strand_id
1 'polypeptide(L)'
;MPGLILKLEDTTGSHKFNLTGIKNNIPDYNNYPEINTRSPQIDISQEKYTEIYKEYRRDPAKDYRIEVMKGNIFESTDENGNIETPQQKLKELETLLKNKLKKDNNIIELDLLK
;
A
#
# COMPACT_ATOMS: atom_id res chain seq x y z
N MET A 1 27.38 -15.18 6.26
CA MET A 1 27.42 -16.56 5.71
C MET A 1 27.13 -16.47 4.23
N PRO A 2 28.07 -16.81 3.33
CA PRO A 2 27.80 -16.82 1.91
C PRO A 2 27.24 -18.19 1.50
N GLY A 3 26.03 -18.20 0.93
CA GLY A 3 25.36 -19.39 0.41
C GLY A 3 23.97 -19.05 -0.12
N LEU A 4 23.52 -19.73 -1.17
CA LEU A 4 22.18 -19.55 -1.73
C LEU A 4 21.18 -20.40 -0.92
N ILE A 5 20.13 -19.77 -0.42
CA ILE A 5 19.05 -20.47 0.29
C ILE A 5 18.13 -21.12 -0.75
N LEU A 6 18.10 -22.45 -0.78
CA LEU A 6 17.29 -23.22 -1.74
C LEU A 6 15.91 -23.61 -1.18
N LYS A 7 15.78 -23.60 0.15
CA LYS A 7 14.56 -23.96 0.86
C LYS A 7 14.41 -23.08 2.10
N LEU A 8 13.20 -22.56 2.28
CA LEU A 8 12.80 -21.85 3.48
C LEU A 8 11.47 -22.43 3.97
N GLU A 9 11.39 -22.71 5.26
CA GLU A 9 10.22 -23.29 5.90
C GLU A 9 10.05 -22.63 7.26
N ASP A 10 8.81 -22.30 7.62
CA ASP A 10 8.49 -21.79 8.94
C ASP A 10 8.52 -22.92 9.98
N THR A 11 8.62 -22.59 11.25
CA THR A 11 8.70 -23.59 12.33
C THR A 11 7.44 -24.44 12.46
N THR A 12 6.29 -23.95 11.98
CA THR A 12 5.03 -24.71 11.99
C THR A 12 4.85 -25.61 10.76
N GLY A 13 5.69 -25.45 9.73
CA GLY A 13 5.61 -26.18 8.46
C GLY A 13 4.41 -25.78 7.59
N SER A 14 3.74 -24.67 7.90
CA SER A 14 2.59 -24.15 7.15
C SER A 14 2.99 -23.42 5.87
N HIS A 15 4.20 -22.85 5.83
CA HIS A 15 4.71 -22.11 4.68
C HIS A 15 6.05 -22.72 4.24
N LYS A 16 6.07 -23.27 3.02
CA LYS A 16 7.25 -23.92 2.45
C LYS A 16 7.58 -23.30 1.10
N PHE A 17 8.74 -22.68 1.02
CA PHE A 17 9.29 -22.11 -0.20
C PHE A 17 10.46 -22.99 -0.65
N ASN A 18 10.31 -23.63 -1.80
CA ASN A 18 11.36 -24.44 -2.41
C ASN A 18 11.74 -23.84 -3.77
N LEU A 19 13.04 -23.76 -4.05
CA LEU A 19 13.51 -23.44 -5.38
C LEU A 19 13.17 -24.59 -6.34
N THR A 20 12.27 -24.37 -7.28
CA THR A 20 11.82 -25.38 -8.24
C THR A 20 12.57 -25.35 -9.57
N GLY A 21 13.34 -24.30 -9.83
CA GLY A 21 14.15 -24.17 -11.03
C GLY A 21 14.93 -22.86 -11.09
N ILE A 22 15.98 -22.85 -11.90
CA ILE A 22 16.81 -21.67 -12.18
C ILE A 22 16.71 -21.41 -13.67
N LYS A 23 16.38 -20.16 -14.06
CA LYS A 23 16.37 -19.74 -15.45
C LYS A 23 17.50 -18.74 -15.66
N ASN A 24 18.41 -19.06 -16.60
CA ASN A 24 19.56 -18.21 -16.93
C ASN A 24 19.21 -16.97 -17.78
N ASN A 25 17.92 -16.72 -18.01
CA ASN A 25 17.47 -15.59 -18.82
C ASN A 25 17.12 -14.46 -17.85
N ILE A 26 18.12 -13.63 -17.54
CA ILE A 26 17.98 -12.44 -16.71
C ILE A 26 17.35 -11.37 -17.61
N PRO A 27 16.04 -11.08 -17.53
CA PRO A 27 15.56 -9.80 -18.06
C PRO A 27 16.36 -8.70 -17.38
N ASP A 28 16.72 -7.65 -18.12
CA ASP A 28 17.58 -6.58 -17.63
C ASP A 28 17.10 -6.08 -16.26
N TYR A 29 17.77 -6.53 -15.20
CA TYR A 29 17.38 -6.27 -13.81
C TYR A 29 17.66 -4.83 -13.41
N ASN A 30 18.28 -4.04 -14.31
CA ASN A 30 18.56 -2.63 -14.10
C ASN A 30 17.31 -1.83 -13.71
N ASN A 31 16.12 -2.29 -14.09
CA ASN A 31 14.85 -1.61 -13.83
C ASN A 31 13.91 -2.38 -12.89
N TYR A 32 14.39 -3.37 -12.11
CA TYR A 32 13.56 -4.08 -11.15
C TYR A 32 13.88 -3.71 -9.69
N PRO A 33 12.88 -3.35 -8.86
CA PRO A 33 11.49 -3.09 -9.24
C PRO A 33 11.39 -1.87 -10.16
N GLU A 34 10.38 -1.81 -11.04
CA GLU A 34 10.10 -0.60 -11.81
C GLU A 34 9.70 0.50 -10.82
N ILE A 35 10.66 1.33 -10.42
CA ILE A 35 10.40 2.45 -9.52
C ILE A 35 9.67 3.50 -10.34
N ASN A 36 8.45 3.85 -9.94
CA ASN A 36 7.72 4.94 -10.54
C ASN A 36 8.47 6.27 -10.29
N THR A 37 9.24 6.72 -11.28
CA THR A 37 10.04 7.96 -11.22
C THR A 37 9.20 9.23 -11.40
N ARG A 38 7.90 9.12 -11.68
CA ARG A 38 7.01 10.29 -11.83
C ARG A 38 6.67 10.93 -10.49
N SER A 39 6.79 10.18 -9.40
CA SER A 39 6.61 10.70 -8.05
C SER A 39 7.96 11.15 -7.48
N PRO A 40 8.03 12.32 -6.81
CA PRO A 40 9.26 12.72 -6.14
C PRO A 40 9.63 11.68 -5.09
N GLN A 41 10.92 11.30 -5.05
CA GLN A 41 11.44 10.47 -4.00
C GLN A 41 11.42 11.27 -2.69
N ILE A 42 10.87 10.67 -1.63
CA ILE A 42 10.78 11.28 -0.31
C ILE A 42 11.66 10.45 0.62
N ASP A 43 12.76 11.03 1.09
CA ASP A 43 13.60 10.41 2.10
C ASP A 43 12.95 10.60 3.48
N ILE A 44 12.61 9.50 4.13
CA ILE A 44 12.00 9.48 5.47
C ILE A 44 12.80 8.57 6.41
N SER A 45 12.86 8.94 7.69
CA SER A 45 13.40 8.06 8.72
C SER A 45 12.43 6.91 9.02
N GLN A 46 12.94 5.82 9.60
CA GLN A 46 12.10 4.70 10.06
C GLN A 46 11.05 5.14 11.10
N GLU A 47 11.42 6.06 11.98
CA GLU A 47 10.50 6.67 12.94
C GLU A 47 9.37 7.42 12.22
N LYS A 48 9.74 8.23 11.21
CA LYS A 48 8.74 8.98 10.44
C LYS A 48 7.82 8.06 9.64
N TYR A 49 8.36 6.99 9.07
CA TYR A 49 7.57 5.96 8.41
C TYR A 49 6.54 5.34 9.35
N THR A 50 6.95 5.00 10.58
CA THR A 50 6.07 4.43 11.61
C THR A 50 4.92 5.36 11.94
N GLU A 51 5.19 6.66 12.10
CA GLU A 51 4.15 7.66 12.33
C GLU A 51 3.14 7.72 11.17
N ILE A 52 3.65 7.83 9.93
CA ILE A 52 2.82 7.92 8.72
C ILE A 52 1.96 6.67 8.58
N TYR A 53 2.53 5.50 8.80
CA TYR A 53 1.82 4.23 8.72
C TYR A 53 0.69 4.13 9.75
N LYS A 54 0.96 4.46 11.02
CA LYS A 54 -0.04 4.47 12.08
C LYS A 54 -1.13 5.51 11.83
N GLU A 55 -0.76 6.68 11.32
CA GLU A 55 -1.72 7.71 10.93
C GLU A 55 -2.63 7.25 9.79
N TYR A 56 -2.07 6.68 8.73
CA TYR A 56 -2.83 6.15 7.60
C TYR A 56 -3.82 5.06 8.04
N ARG A 57 -3.41 4.17 8.94
CA ARG A 57 -4.29 3.14 9.51
C ARG A 57 -5.46 3.72 10.29
N ARG A 58 -5.23 4.83 11.01
CA ARG A 58 -6.26 5.54 11.78
C ARG A 58 -7.20 6.34 10.88
N ASP A 59 -6.66 7.03 9.89
CA ASP A 59 -7.40 7.93 9.00
C ASP A 59 -6.92 7.81 7.54
N PRO A 60 -7.35 6.75 6.82
CA PRO A 60 -6.80 6.44 5.50
C PRO A 60 -7.22 7.44 4.40
N ALA A 61 -8.22 8.27 4.66
CA ALA A 61 -8.68 9.29 3.71
C ALA A 61 -8.22 10.71 4.09
N LYS A 62 -7.29 10.85 5.03
CA LYS A 62 -6.82 12.15 5.55
C LYS A 62 -6.46 13.13 4.43
N ASP A 63 -5.61 12.72 3.49
CA ASP A 63 -5.13 13.61 2.42
C ASP A 63 -6.28 14.05 1.50
N TYR A 64 -7.16 13.13 1.13
CA TYR A 64 -8.35 13.46 0.35
C TYR A 64 -9.28 14.42 1.11
N ARG A 65 -9.48 14.21 2.41
CA ARG A 65 -10.26 15.12 3.26
C ARG A 65 -9.66 16.52 3.27
N ILE A 66 -8.34 16.64 3.38
CA ILE A 66 -7.64 17.93 3.32
C ILE A 66 -7.91 18.63 1.98
N GLU A 67 -7.86 17.90 0.87
CA GLU A 67 -8.13 18.48 -0.46
C GLU A 67 -9.60 18.89 -0.65
N VAL A 68 -10.55 18.12 -0.09
CA VAL A 68 -11.97 18.52 -0.03
C VAL A 68 -12.14 19.79 0.80
N MET A 69 -11.48 19.89 1.96
CA MET A 69 -11.54 21.08 2.83
C MET A 69 -10.90 22.31 2.19
N LYS A 70 -9.86 22.13 1.36
CA LYS A 70 -9.24 23.21 0.58
C LYS A 70 -10.09 23.65 -0.62
N GLY A 71 -11.13 22.89 -0.98
CA GLY A 71 -11.95 23.16 -2.16
C GLY A 71 -11.31 22.74 -3.49
N ASN A 72 -10.29 21.87 -3.45
CA ASN A 72 -9.60 21.38 -4.66
C ASN A 72 -10.34 20.21 -5.32
N ILE A 73 -11.34 19.66 -4.64
CA ILE A 73 -12.20 18.58 -5.15
C ILE A 73 -13.55 19.17 -5.52
N PHE A 74 -13.95 18.92 -6.77
CA PHE A 74 -15.20 19.42 -7.32
C PHE A 74 -16.26 18.31 -7.43
N GLU A 75 -17.50 18.74 -7.60
CA GLU A 75 -18.61 17.87 -7.96
C GLU A 75 -18.26 17.10 -9.25
N SER A 76 -18.69 15.84 -9.33
CA SER A 76 -18.66 15.11 -10.60
C SER A 76 -19.95 14.35 -10.80
N THR A 77 -20.16 13.88 -12.01
CA THR A 77 -21.27 13.00 -12.34
C THR A 77 -20.82 11.56 -12.17
N ASP A 78 -21.64 10.74 -11.51
CA ASP A 78 -21.43 9.29 -11.42
C ASP A 78 -21.75 8.59 -12.76
N GLU A 79 -21.53 7.27 -12.81
CA GLU A 79 -21.84 6.45 -13.98
C GLU A 79 -23.33 6.41 -14.37
N ASN A 80 -24.22 6.82 -13.46
CA ASN A 80 -25.67 6.84 -13.65
C ASN A 80 -26.22 8.24 -13.99
N GLY A 81 -25.36 9.26 -14.09
CA GLY A 81 -25.77 10.63 -14.37
C GLY A 81 -26.11 11.48 -13.14
N ASN A 82 -25.94 10.96 -11.92
CA ASN A 82 -26.21 11.72 -10.69
C ASN A 82 -25.02 12.61 -10.33
N ILE A 83 -25.32 13.78 -9.76
CA ILE A 83 -24.29 14.67 -9.23
C ILE A 83 -23.83 14.14 -7.88
N GLU A 84 -22.51 13.94 -7.76
CA GLU A 84 -21.84 13.50 -6.56
C GLU A 84 -20.99 14.65 -5.98
N THR A 85 -21.33 15.03 -4.75
CA THR A 85 -20.64 16.11 -4.02
C THR A 85 -19.28 15.64 -3.48
N PRO A 86 -18.31 16.54 -3.28
CA PRO A 86 -17.02 16.21 -2.66
C PRO A 86 -17.14 15.51 -1.30
N GLN A 87 -18.15 15.85 -0.51
CA GLN A 87 -18.42 15.25 0.81
C GLN A 87 -18.96 13.82 0.68
N GLN A 88 -19.79 13.55 -0.33
CA GLN A 88 -20.26 12.19 -0.63
C GLN A 88 -19.08 11.31 -1.03
N LYS A 89 -18.25 11.76 -1.99
CA LYS A 89 -17.01 11.06 -2.39
C LYS A 89 -16.10 10.74 -1.22
N LEU A 90 -15.88 11.72 -0.34
CA LEU A 90 -15.04 11.53 0.85
C LEU A 90 -15.59 10.40 1.73
N LYS A 91 -16.90 10.36 1.96
CA LYS A 91 -17.53 9.34 2.79
C LYS A 91 -17.45 7.95 2.14
N GLU A 92 -17.62 7.86 0.84
CA GLU A 92 -17.50 6.62 0.08
C GLU A 92 -16.06 6.11 0.09
N LEU A 93 -15.09 6.99 -0.19
CA LEU A 93 -13.67 6.67 -0.14
C LEU A 93 -13.24 6.21 1.26
N GLU A 94 -13.68 6.91 2.32
CA GLU A 94 -13.40 6.49 3.70
C GLU A 94 -13.92 5.07 3.97
N THR A 95 -15.14 4.79 3.54
CA THR A 95 -15.78 3.48 3.72
C THR A 95 -15.02 2.40 2.97
N LEU A 96 -14.67 2.67 1.70
CA LEU A 96 -13.87 1.79 0.85
C LEU A 96 -12.52 1.46 1.48
N LEU A 97 -11.77 2.49 1.89
CA LEU A 97 -10.42 2.33 2.44
C LEU A 97 -10.45 1.62 3.80
N LYS A 98 -11.38 1.97 4.69
CA LYS A 98 -11.57 1.26 5.98
C LYS A 98 -11.93 -0.21 5.75
N ASN A 99 -12.78 -0.52 4.77
CA ASN A 99 -13.13 -1.90 4.43
C ASN A 99 -11.94 -2.67 3.83
N LYS A 100 -11.12 -2.01 3.00
CA LYS A 100 -9.90 -2.59 2.45
C LYS A 100 -8.91 -2.93 3.56
N LEU A 101 -8.64 -1.99 4.48
CA LEU A 101 -7.76 -2.18 5.62
C LEU A 101 -8.25 -3.30 6.56
N LYS A 102 -9.57 -3.43 6.77
CA LYS A 102 -10.14 -4.52 7.58
C LYS A 102 -9.97 -5.90 6.94
N LYS A 103 -9.99 -5.97 5.60
CA LYS A 103 -9.82 -7.22 4.85
C LYS A 103 -8.36 -7.56 4.60
N ASP A 104 -7.45 -6.61 4.81
CA ASP A 104 -6.02 -6.81 4.63
C ASP A 104 -5.44 -7.69 5.74
N ASN A 105 -5.14 -8.93 5.37
CA ASN A 105 -4.57 -9.96 6.24
C ASN A 105 -3.07 -10.19 5.98
N ASN A 106 -2.42 -9.37 5.14
CA ASN A 106 -1.04 -9.57 4.71
C ASN A 106 -0.12 -8.42 5.15
N ILE A 107 -0.31 -7.95 6.38
CA ILE A 107 0.54 -6.91 6.96
C ILE A 107 1.87 -7.52 7.37
N ILE A 108 2.96 -7.08 6.74
CA ILE A 108 4.31 -7.61 6.97
C ILE A 108 4.88 -7.01 8.27
N GLU A 109 4.57 -5.74 8.54
CA GLU A 109 5.06 -4.96 9.67
C GLU A 109 4.14 -5.09 10.90
N LEU A 110 4.03 -6.31 11.43
CA LEU A 110 3.18 -6.63 12.59
C LEU A 110 3.54 -5.86 13.86
N ASP A 111 4.81 -5.47 14.01
CA ASP A 111 5.31 -4.66 15.11
C ASP A 111 4.72 -3.24 15.11
N LEU A 112 4.41 -2.69 13.93
CA LEU A 112 3.82 -1.37 13.77
C LEU A 112 2.31 -1.34 14.10
N LEU A 113 1.69 -2.50 14.32
CA LEU A 113 0.29 -2.63 14.73
C LEU A 113 0.09 -2.52 16.25
N LYS A 114 1.18 -2.56 17.03
CA LYS A 114 1.16 -2.49 18.48
C LYS A 114 1.11 -1.06 19.00
#